data_AF-A0A545AV01-F1
#
_entry.id   AF-A0A545AV01-F1
#
_cell.length_a   1.000
_cell.length_b   1.000
_cell.length_c   1.000
_cell.angle_alpha   90.00
_cell.angle_beta   90.00
_cell.angle_gamma   90.00
#
_symmetry.space_group_name_H-M   'P 1'
#
loop_
_entity.id
_entity.type
_entity.pdbx_description
1 polymer ?
#
loop_
_entity_poly.entity_id
_entity_poly.type
_entity_poly.pdbx_seq_one_letter_code
_entity_poly.pdbx_strand_id
1 'polypeptide(L)'
;MLATWRRAGLLPSNVRGPAAAGGRGTTSATPPEALTLVLWLSDHARPGRRPTDVALEAFAAGLPIPEATIRDAWLSTATSLALPETPPEVSAEAREGWVAEVADAAVARESHHPVLLPRRIRDLDARVAAVGFSWAAPEIAAFDKGPGTDEPFTRRDYVHLTVSAVLGGTAQFDDIDLAGYARALAPAGAAVPVASMLEHPDDNPALAEIHDGNSLTLLPAGDIRKALAGLINEASLSQLRAAWKAVEDLHEWAESLCANAEHELDLLAAGVIRDAWPGIQAWCIGSLLGANRSLLIAGLRDPAPTSSARAHLAVTLLFITTALNRLRILVPGGQFELLPDLLPPFLTRLTELIADPRAPT
;
A
#
# COMPACT_ATOMS: atom_id res chain seq x y z
N MET A 1 -24.39 -25.88 -8.19
CA MET A 1 -23.21 -25.18 -7.61
C MET A 1 -21.95 -25.40 -8.45
N LEU A 2 -21.44 -26.62 -8.63
CA LEU A 2 -20.23 -26.90 -9.44
C LEU A 2 -20.24 -26.26 -10.86
N ALA A 3 -21.36 -26.34 -11.58
CA ALA A 3 -21.49 -25.71 -12.91
C ALA A 3 -21.40 -24.17 -12.86
N THR A 4 -21.78 -23.54 -11.75
CA THR A 4 -21.63 -22.10 -11.54
C THR A 4 -20.16 -21.75 -11.29
N TRP A 5 -19.44 -22.53 -10.47
CA TRP A 5 -18.01 -22.32 -10.23
C TRP A 5 -17.17 -22.54 -11.50
N ARG A 6 -17.51 -23.54 -12.34
CA ARG A 6 -16.88 -23.70 -13.65
C ARG A 6 -17.14 -22.51 -14.58
N ARG A 7 -18.37 -22.00 -14.64
CA ARG A 7 -18.70 -20.82 -15.45
C ARG A 7 -17.97 -19.56 -14.97
N ALA A 8 -17.72 -19.46 -13.67
CA ALA A 8 -16.95 -18.37 -13.07
C ALA A 8 -15.42 -18.58 -13.15
N GLY A 9 -14.94 -19.63 -13.82
CA GLY A 9 -13.50 -19.90 -13.96
C GLY A 9 -12.78 -20.34 -12.68
N LEU A 10 -13.51 -20.64 -11.60
CA LEU A 10 -12.91 -21.00 -10.30
C LEU A 10 -12.34 -22.40 -10.24
N LEU A 11 -12.67 -23.27 -11.21
CA LEU A 11 -12.23 -24.65 -11.23
C LEU A 11 -11.27 -24.91 -12.39
N PRO A 12 -10.20 -25.69 -12.18
CA PRO A 12 -9.31 -26.07 -13.26
C PRO A 12 -10.05 -26.90 -14.31
N SER A 13 -9.59 -26.80 -15.56
CA SER A 13 -10.11 -27.65 -16.64
C SER A 13 -9.73 -29.11 -16.39
N ASN A 14 -10.62 -30.03 -16.72
CA ASN A 14 -10.29 -31.46 -16.66
C ASN A 14 -9.14 -31.77 -17.61
N VAL A 15 -8.18 -32.57 -17.16
CA VAL A 15 -7.09 -33.05 -18.01
C VAL A 15 -7.68 -34.08 -18.97
N ARG A 16 -7.56 -33.82 -20.28
CA ARG A 16 -7.98 -34.75 -21.33
C ARG A 16 -6.82 -35.70 -21.62
N GLY A 17 -7.02 -36.99 -21.39
CA GLY A 17 -6.09 -38.05 -21.76
C GLY A 17 -6.57 -38.86 -22.97
N PRO A 18 -5.66 -39.48 -23.73
CA PRO A 18 -6.05 -40.52 -24.68
C PRO A 18 -6.71 -41.67 -23.92
N ALA A 19 -7.82 -42.22 -24.43
CA ALA A 19 -8.45 -43.38 -23.82
C ALA A 19 -7.45 -44.54 -23.70
N ALA A 20 -7.45 -45.21 -22.54
CA ALA A 20 -6.66 -46.41 -22.32
C ALA A 20 -7.01 -47.47 -23.39
N ALA A 21 -5.97 -47.91 -24.10
CA ALA A 21 -5.91 -48.99 -25.09
C ALA A 21 -7.25 -49.40 -25.76
N GLY A 22 -7.57 -48.79 -26.91
CA GLY A 22 -8.47 -49.38 -27.91
C GLY A 22 -9.84 -48.73 -28.10
N GLY A 23 -10.22 -47.75 -27.26
CA GLY A 23 -11.48 -47.03 -27.40
C GLY A 23 -11.34 -45.69 -28.12
N ARG A 24 -12.21 -45.39 -29.11
CA ARG A 24 -12.43 -44.02 -29.61
C ARG A 24 -13.15 -43.22 -28.51
N GLY A 25 -12.41 -42.70 -27.54
CA GLY A 25 -12.94 -41.88 -26.45
C GLY A 25 -11.86 -40.97 -25.86
N THR A 26 -12.29 -39.87 -25.24
CA THR A 26 -11.41 -39.04 -24.39
C THR A 26 -11.74 -39.37 -22.94
N THR A 27 -10.73 -39.66 -22.13
CA THR A 27 -10.90 -39.78 -20.68
C THR A 27 -10.65 -38.40 -20.07
N SER A 28 -11.57 -37.93 -19.23
CA SER A 28 -11.37 -36.70 -18.46
C SER A 28 -11.05 -37.08 -17.02
N ALA A 29 -9.83 -36.78 -16.57
CA ALA A 29 -9.44 -36.96 -15.18
C ALA A 29 -9.48 -35.61 -14.47
N THR A 30 -10.07 -35.59 -13.27
CA THR A 30 -10.03 -34.43 -12.38
C THR A 30 -8.68 -34.44 -11.64
N PRO A 31 -7.92 -33.33 -11.62
CA PRO A 31 -6.69 -33.26 -10.84
C PRO A 31 -6.97 -33.57 -9.35
N PRO A 32 -6.11 -34.32 -8.65
CA PRO A 32 -6.30 -34.61 -7.21
C PRO A 32 -6.48 -33.35 -6.37
N GLU A 33 -5.76 -32.29 -6.71
CA GLU A 33 -5.78 -30.98 -6.04
C GLU A 33 -7.12 -30.23 -6.21
N ALA A 34 -7.92 -30.59 -7.23
CA ALA A 34 -9.22 -29.98 -7.46
C ALA A 34 -10.27 -30.44 -6.43
N LEU A 35 -10.07 -31.57 -5.75
CA LEU A 35 -10.97 -32.00 -4.68
C LEU A 35 -10.86 -31.07 -3.47
N THR A 36 -9.64 -30.72 -3.05
CA THR A 36 -9.38 -29.77 -1.96
C THR A 36 -10.00 -28.42 -2.26
N LEU A 37 -9.84 -27.94 -3.49
CA LEU A 37 -10.46 -26.69 -3.94
C LEU A 37 -12.00 -26.76 -3.91
N VAL A 38 -12.61 -27.87 -4.34
CA VAL A 38 -14.07 -28.05 -4.30
C VAL A 38 -14.60 -28.04 -2.86
N LEU A 39 -13.92 -28.72 -1.94
CA LEU A 39 -14.29 -28.72 -0.52
C LEU A 39 -14.14 -27.32 0.09
N TRP A 40 -13.05 -26.63 -0.22
CA TRP A 40 -12.86 -25.26 0.23
C TRP A 40 -13.95 -24.32 -0.31
N LEU A 41 -14.28 -24.43 -1.60
CA LEU A 41 -15.33 -23.64 -2.23
C LEU A 41 -16.72 -23.93 -1.63
N SER A 42 -17.02 -25.17 -1.22
CA SER A 42 -18.30 -25.44 -0.54
C SER A 42 -18.45 -24.70 0.78
N ASP A 43 -17.35 -24.46 1.50
CA ASP A 43 -17.38 -23.77 2.79
C ASP A 43 -17.35 -22.23 2.64
N HIS A 44 -16.67 -21.74 1.60
CA HIS A 44 -16.32 -20.32 1.45
C HIS A 44 -17.07 -19.59 0.33
N ALA A 45 -17.56 -20.27 -0.71
CA ALA A 45 -18.29 -19.67 -1.84
C ALA A 45 -19.81 -19.56 -1.56
N ARG A 46 -20.16 -18.91 -0.45
CA ARG A 46 -21.54 -18.73 0.01
C ARG A 46 -22.34 -17.79 -0.91
N PRO A 47 -23.68 -17.90 -0.96
CA PRO A 47 -24.51 -16.94 -1.69
C PRO A 47 -24.20 -15.48 -1.29
N GLY A 48 -24.11 -14.59 -2.29
CA GLY A 48 -23.82 -13.17 -2.09
C GLY A 48 -22.34 -12.78 -2.19
N ARG A 49 -21.41 -13.75 -2.19
CA ARG A 49 -19.98 -13.47 -2.41
C ARG A 49 -19.65 -13.31 -3.88
N ARG A 50 -18.80 -12.34 -4.21
CA ARG A 50 -18.34 -12.15 -5.59
C ARG A 50 -17.34 -13.26 -5.94
N PRO A 51 -17.43 -13.86 -7.15
CA PRO A 51 -16.47 -14.90 -7.56
C PRO A 51 -15.01 -14.43 -7.54
N THR A 52 -14.74 -13.16 -7.83
CA THR A 52 -13.39 -12.57 -7.78
C THR A 52 -12.80 -12.60 -6.38
N ASP A 53 -13.57 -12.20 -5.37
CA ASP A 53 -13.15 -12.22 -3.96
C ASP A 53 -12.82 -13.66 -3.51
N VAL A 54 -13.69 -14.61 -3.89
CA VAL A 54 -13.50 -16.03 -3.59
C VAL A 54 -12.26 -16.59 -4.30
N ALA A 55 -11.99 -16.19 -5.54
CA ALA A 55 -10.80 -16.60 -6.28
C ALA A 55 -9.51 -16.12 -5.59
N LEU A 56 -9.48 -14.86 -5.15
CA LEU A 56 -8.33 -14.26 -4.47
C LEU A 56 -8.04 -14.94 -3.13
N GLU A 57 -9.07 -15.22 -2.34
CA GLU A 57 -8.92 -15.93 -1.07
C GLU A 57 -8.48 -17.38 -1.25
N ALA A 58 -9.05 -18.10 -2.22
CA ALA A 58 -8.62 -19.45 -2.56
C ALA A 58 -7.16 -19.48 -3.01
N PHE A 59 -6.76 -18.50 -3.83
CA PHE A 59 -5.39 -18.33 -4.28
C PHE A 59 -4.43 -18.06 -3.11
N ALA A 60 -4.80 -17.19 -2.18
CA ALA A 60 -4.02 -16.91 -0.98
C ALA A 60 -3.88 -18.15 -0.08
N ALA A 61 -4.93 -18.97 0.03
CA ALA A 61 -4.91 -20.25 0.72
C ALA A 61 -4.09 -21.34 0.00
N GLY A 62 -3.51 -21.03 -1.17
CA GLY A 62 -2.67 -21.94 -1.92
C GLY A 62 -3.41 -22.97 -2.77
N LEU A 63 -4.67 -22.72 -3.08
CA LEU A 63 -5.48 -23.61 -3.90
C LEU A 63 -5.23 -23.39 -5.40
N PRO A 64 -5.42 -24.44 -6.22
CA PRO A 64 -5.12 -24.43 -7.65
C PRO A 64 -6.22 -23.71 -8.47
N ILE A 65 -6.36 -22.41 -8.29
CA ILE A 65 -7.19 -21.57 -9.17
C ILE A 65 -6.44 -21.33 -10.48
N PRO A 66 -7.10 -21.37 -11.66
CA PRO A 66 -6.46 -21.03 -12.92
C PRO A 66 -5.82 -19.63 -12.89
N GLU A 67 -4.60 -19.51 -13.40
CA GLU A 67 -3.84 -18.26 -13.40
C GLU A 67 -4.60 -17.10 -14.05
N ALA A 68 -5.23 -17.33 -15.22
CA ALA A 68 -6.03 -16.32 -15.90
C ALA A 68 -7.15 -15.78 -14.99
N THR A 69 -7.85 -16.67 -14.28
CA THR A 69 -8.90 -16.29 -13.33
C THR A 69 -8.33 -15.47 -12.16
N ILE A 70 -7.14 -15.81 -11.66
CA ILE A 70 -6.47 -15.05 -10.60
C ILE A 70 -6.11 -13.65 -11.10
N ARG A 71 -5.47 -13.54 -12.27
CA ARG A 71 -5.08 -12.24 -12.84
C ARG A 71 -6.29 -11.36 -13.13
N ASP A 72 -7.34 -11.91 -13.70
CA ASP A 72 -8.61 -11.20 -13.91
C ASP A 72 -9.22 -10.72 -12.60
N ALA A 73 -9.19 -11.56 -11.55
CA ALA A 73 -9.68 -11.18 -10.23
C ALA A 73 -8.84 -10.05 -9.62
N TRP A 74 -7.50 -10.11 -9.71
CA TRP A 74 -6.62 -9.02 -9.26
C TRP A 74 -6.88 -7.73 -10.03
N LEU A 75 -6.92 -7.79 -11.36
CA LEU A 75 -7.17 -6.63 -12.22
C LEU A 75 -8.52 -5.98 -11.87
N SER A 76 -9.59 -6.78 -11.85
CA SER A 76 -10.94 -6.30 -11.54
C SER A 76 -11.07 -5.68 -10.15
N THR A 77 -10.18 -6.01 -9.23
CA THR A 77 -10.36 -5.72 -7.81
C THR A 77 -9.39 -4.65 -7.32
N ALA A 78 -8.11 -4.73 -7.71
CA ALA A 78 -7.07 -3.79 -7.29
C ALA A 78 -7.12 -2.47 -8.08
N THR A 79 -7.69 -2.47 -9.30
CA THR A 79 -7.81 -1.27 -10.14
C THR A 79 -9.20 -0.64 -10.13
N SER A 80 -10.19 -1.33 -9.54
CA SER A 80 -11.55 -0.83 -9.37
C SER A 80 -11.61 0.15 -8.21
N LEU A 81 -11.12 1.35 -8.48
CA LEU A 81 -11.40 2.53 -7.67
C LEU A 81 -12.68 3.16 -8.19
N ALA A 82 -13.55 3.65 -7.31
CA ALA A 82 -14.82 4.30 -7.67
C ALA A 82 -14.60 5.70 -8.29
N LEU A 83 -13.68 5.79 -9.24
CA LEU A 83 -13.28 6.96 -10.00
C LEU A 83 -13.51 6.67 -11.49
N PRO A 84 -13.85 7.69 -12.30
CA PRO A 84 -14.06 7.50 -13.73
C PRO A 84 -12.82 6.92 -14.41
N GLU A 85 -13.01 6.02 -15.39
CA GLU A 85 -11.90 5.30 -16.04
C GLU A 85 -11.22 6.08 -17.17
N THR A 86 -11.91 7.04 -17.79
CA THR A 86 -11.42 7.69 -19.01
C THR A 86 -11.51 9.21 -18.87
N PRO A 87 -10.37 9.93 -18.90
CA PRO A 87 -10.42 11.36 -19.17
C PRO A 87 -10.98 11.57 -20.59
N PRO A 88 -11.64 12.69 -20.88
CA PRO A 88 -11.97 13.02 -22.27
C PRO A 88 -10.69 12.97 -23.14
N GLU A 89 -10.81 12.74 -24.44
CA GLU A 89 -9.67 12.92 -25.35
C GLU A 89 -9.33 14.41 -25.42
N VAL A 90 -8.50 14.88 -24.49
CA VAL A 90 -8.19 16.29 -24.28
C VAL A 90 -6.69 16.55 -24.15
N SER A 91 -6.28 17.81 -24.38
CA SER A 91 -4.93 18.30 -24.12
C SER A 91 -4.50 18.07 -22.66
N ALA A 92 -3.20 18.18 -22.37
CA ALA A 92 -2.68 18.03 -21.01
C ALA A 92 -3.36 18.99 -20.01
N GLU A 93 -3.57 20.24 -20.40
CA GLU A 93 -4.27 21.27 -19.60
C GLU A 93 -5.72 20.88 -19.30
N ALA A 94 -6.43 20.35 -20.30
CA ALA A 94 -7.81 19.93 -20.10
C ALA A 94 -7.91 18.58 -19.35
N ARG A 95 -6.84 17.76 -19.33
CA ARG A 95 -6.73 16.61 -18.42
C ARG A 95 -6.60 17.08 -16.97
N GLU A 96 -5.74 18.06 -16.69
CA GLU A 96 -5.57 18.64 -15.36
C GLU A 96 -6.88 19.22 -14.82
N GLY A 97 -7.57 20.03 -15.63
CA GLY A 97 -8.89 20.56 -15.27
C GLY A 97 -9.92 19.46 -14.97
N TRP A 98 -9.93 18.38 -15.77
CA TRP A 98 -10.81 17.23 -15.52
C TRP A 98 -10.45 16.47 -14.23
N VAL A 99 -9.17 16.30 -13.93
CA VAL A 99 -8.73 15.65 -12.68
C VAL A 99 -9.21 16.47 -11.47
N ALA A 100 -9.05 17.79 -11.50
CA ALA A 100 -9.54 18.68 -10.46
C ALA A 100 -11.07 18.60 -10.29
N GLU A 101 -11.83 18.57 -11.38
CA GLU A 101 -13.30 18.40 -11.33
C GLU A 101 -13.71 17.06 -10.68
N VAL A 102 -13.01 15.96 -11.00
CA VAL A 102 -13.28 14.65 -10.39
C VAL A 102 -12.91 14.63 -8.91
N ALA A 103 -11.80 15.27 -8.55
CA ALA A 103 -11.37 15.42 -7.17
C ALA A 103 -12.38 16.24 -6.34
N ASP A 104 -12.86 17.36 -6.88
CA ASP A 104 -13.93 18.17 -6.28
C ASP A 104 -15.24 17.40 -6.11
N ALA A 105 -15.62 16.63 -7.13
CA ALA A 105 -16.80 15.78 -7.06
C ALA A 105 -16.64 14.67 -6.01
N ALA A 106 -15.44 14.10 -5.86
CA ALA A 106 -15.15 13.11 -4.82
C ALA A 106 -15.27 13.72 -3.42
N VAL A 107 -14.69 14.91 -3.20
CA VAL A 107 -14.83 15.66 -1.95
C VAL A 107 -16.31 15.94 -1.63
N ALA A 108 -17.10 16.34 -2.63
CA ALA A 108 -18.52 16.63 -2.45
C ALA A 108 -19.36 15.38 -2.14
N ARG A 109 -18.95 14.21 -2.65
CA ARG A 109 -19.64 12.92 -2.45
C ARG A 109 -19.28 12.23 -1.15
N GLU A 110 -18.09 12.48 -0.60
CA GLU A 110 -17.68 11.93 0.69
C GLU A 110 -18.43 12.62 1.84
N SER A 111 -19.67 12.20 2.07
CA SER A 111 -20.46 12.53 3.26
C SER A 111 -19.91 11.89 4.55
N HIS A 112 -18.88 11.06 4.44
CA HIS A 112 -18.20 10.40 5.56
C HIS A 112 -16.74 10.84 5.55
N HIS A 113 -16.41 11.67 6.54
CA HIS A 113 -15.13 12.34 6.60
C HIS A 113 -13.94 11.35 6.65
N PRO A 114 -13.02 11.36 5.68
CA PRO A 114 -11.86 10.50 5.73
C PRO A 114 -11.02 10.87 6.95
N VAL A 115 -10.75 9.87 7.77
CA VAL A 115 -9.86 10.03 8.93
C VAL A 115 -8.43 9.97 8.39
N LEU A 116 -7.81 11.14 8.29
CA LEU A 116 -6.40 11.27 7.90
C LEU A 116 -5.50 10.47 8.85
N LEU A 117 -5.70 10.66 10.16
CA LEU A 117 -4.93 9.99 11.21
C LEU A 117 -5.87 9.30 12.22
N PRO A 118 -5.83 7.95 12.33
CA PRO A 118 -6.59 7.21 13.34
C PRO A 118 -6.40 7.79 14.74
N ARG A 119 -7.47 7.79 15.54
CA ARG A 119 -7.45 8.34 16.91
C ARG A 119 -6.34 7.71 17.76
N ARG A 120 -6.18 6.39 17.70
CA ARG A 120 -5.18 5.65 18.47
C ARG A 120 -3.77 6.17 18.23
N ILE A 121 -3.45 6.51 16.98
CA ILE A 121 -2.15 7.09 16.62
C ILE A 121 -1.94 8.45 17.30
N ARG A 122 -2.94 9.34 17.22
CA ARG A 122 -2.88 10.67 17.87
C ARG A 122 -2.74 10.56 19.39
N ASP A 123 -3.48 9.65 20.00
CA ASP A 123 -3.46 9.43 21.44
C ASP A 123 -2.07 8.90 21.87
N LEU A 124 -1.46 8.00 21.10
CA LEU A 124 -0.09 7.50 21.34
C LEU A 124 0.96 8.60 21.19
N ASP A 125 0.92 9.41 20.13
CA ASP A 125 1.86 10.52 19.95
C ASP A 125 1.82 11.50 21.13
N ALA A 126 0.61 11.83 21.60
CA ALA A 126 0.41 12.70 22.75
C ALA A 126 0.97 12.09 24.04
N ARG A 127 0.78 10.77 24.25
CA ARG A 127 1.35 10.06 25.40
C ARG A 127 2.88 10.01 25.35
N VAL A 128 3.48 9.79 24.18
CA VAL A 128 4.94 9.82 23.99
C VAL A 128 5.49 11.23 24.27
N ALA A 129 4.82 12.27 23.80
CA ALA A 129 5.20 13.65 24.13
C ALA A 129 5.10 13.93 25.65
N ALA A 130 4.06 13.42 26.31
CA ALA A 130 3.81 13.63 27.74
C ALA A 130 4.91 13.03 28.64
N VAL A 131 5.66 12.04 28.17
CA VAL A 131 6.80 11.45 28.89
C VAL A 131 8.13 12.14 28.57
N GLY A 132 8.11 13.27 27.86
CA GLY A 132 9.26 14.14 27.63
C GLY A 132 9.96 13.97 26.29
N PHE A 133 9.43 13.14 25.38
CA PHE A 133 9.96 13.06 24.02
C PHE A 133 9.64 14.35 23.24
N SER A 134 10.66 14.99 22.67
CA SER A 134 10.47 16.17 21.83
C SER A 134 10.38 15.78 20.36
N TRP A 135 9.22 16.04 19.74
CA TRP A 135 9.03 15.90 18.29
C TRP A 135 9.72 17.02 17.48
N ALA A 136 10.23 18.05 18.15
CA ALA A 136 10.96 19.17 17.58
C ALA A 136 12.27 19.40 18.35
N ALA A 137 13.05 18.34 18.53
CA ALA A 137 14.40 18.45 19.07
C ALA A 137 15.19 19.51 18.27
N PRO A 138 15.99 20.38 18.91
CA PRO A 138 16.66 21.51 18.23
C PRO A 138 17.46 21.10 17.00
N GLU A 139 18.09 19.92 17.04
CA GLU A 139 18.87 19.36 15.95
C GLU A 139 18.03 19.05 14.72
N ILE A 140 16.77 18.62 14.90
CA ILE A 140 15.83 18.34 13.81
C ILE A 140 15.13 19.64 13.38
N ALA A 141 14.73 20.47 14.36
CA ALA A 141 14.05 21.74 14.11
C ALA A 141 14.91 22.73 13.32
N ALA A 142 16.25 22.65 13.41
CA ALA A 142 17.16 23.44 12.59
C ALA A 142 17.00 23.20 11.08
N PHE A 143 16.41 22.07 10.67
CA PHE A 143 16.14 21.72 9.27
C PHE A 143 14.68 21.92 8.86
N ASP A 144 13.79 22.42 9.74
CA ASP A 144 12.41 22.76 9.42
C ASP A 144 12.20 24.27 9.52
N LYS A 145 11.94 24.92 8.39
CA LYS A 145 11.71 26.37 8.32
C LYS A 145 10.29 26.78 8.72
N GLY A 146 9.44 25.81 9.07
CA GLY A 146 8.02 26.02 9.22
C GLY A 146 7.29 25.98 7.88
N PRO A 147 5.94 26.02 7.91
CA PRO A 147 5.14 25.80 6.73
C PRO A 147 5.31 26.92 5.71
N GLY A 148 5.31 26.55 4.43
CA GLY A 148 5.36 27.50 3.32
C GLY A 148 4.06 28.28 3.14
N THR A 149 2.98 27.81 3.78
CA THR A 149 1.65 28.44 3.78
C THR A 149 1.07 28.50 5.20
N ASP A 150 0.26 29.51 5.48
CA ASP A 150 -0.41 29.64 6.78
C ASP A 150 -1.67 28.74 6.91
N GLU A 151 -2.16 28.21 5.79
CA GLU A 151 -3.37 27.41 5.74
C GLU A 151 -3.08 25.94 6.10
N PRO A 152 -3.76 25.36 7.09
CA PRO A 152 -3.51 23.98 7.49
C PRO A 152 -4.07 22.99 6.46
N PHE A 153 -3.31 21.95 6.15
CA PHE A 153 -3.76 20.87 5.28
C PHE A 153 -5.00 20.16 5.84
N THR A 154 -6.08 20.17 5.07
CA THR A 154 -7.39 19.69 5.49
C THR A 154 -7.71 18.29 4.96
N ARG A 155 -8.85 17.74 5.39
CA ARG A 155 -9.37 16.48 4.84
C ARG A 155 -9.77 16.61 3.37
N ARG A 156 -10.25 17.78 2.96
CA ARG A 156 -10.60 18.06 1.57
C ARG A 156 -9.34 17.96 0.70
N ASP A 157 -8.24 18.53 1.18
CA ASP A 157 -6.95 18.52 0.48
C ASP A 157 -6.41 17.09 0.40
N TYR A 158 -6.58 16.27 1.44
CA TYR A 158 -6.22 14.84 1.40
C TYR A 158 -6.97 14.06 0.31
N VAL A 159 -8.30 14.24 0.20
CA VAL A 159 -9.10 13.57 -0.83
C VAL A 159 -8.69 14.07 -2.21
N HIS A 160 -8.52 15.38 -2.34
CA HIS A 160 -8.11 16.00 -3.59
C HIS A 160 -6.76 15.45 -4.05
N LEU A 161 -5.75 15.50 -3.18
CA LEU A 161 -4.42 14.93 -3.41
C LEU A 161 -4.48 13.46 -3.79
N THR A 162 -5.28 12.65 -3.08
CA THR A 162 -5.39 11.20 -3.36
C THR A 162 -6.01 10.91 -4.72
N VAL A 163 -7.08 11.62 -5.09
CA VAL A 163 -7.73 11.46 -6.40
C VAL A 163 -6.82 11.93 -7.52
N SER A 164 -6.18 13.09 -7.34
CA SER A 164 -5.22 13.65 -8.30
C SER A 164 -4.02 12.73 -8.50
N ALA A 165 -3.49 12.16 -7.43
CA ALA A 165 -2.44 11.16 -7.48
C ALA A 165 -2.87 9.94 -8.32
N VAL A 166 -4.06 9.39 -8.06
CA VAL A 166 -4.53 8.20 -8.78
C VAL A 166 -4.73 8.48 -10.28
N LEU A 167 -5.32 9.62 -10.64
CA LEU A 167 -5.73 9.89 -12.02
C LEU A 167 -4.64 10.53 -12.87
N GLY A 168 -3.80 11.38 -12.30
CA GLY A 168 -2.74 12.08 -13.03
C GLY A 168 -1.32 11.73 -12.61
N GLY A 169 -1.15 10.97 -11.53
CA GLY A 169 0.16 10.49 -11.10
C GLY A 169 1.05 11.65 -10.66
N THR A 170 2.35 11.51 -10.93
CA THR A 170 3.36 12.50 -10.50
C THR A 170 3.17 13.89 -11.07
N ALA A 171 2.57 14.00 -12.25
CA ALA A 171 2.33 15.27 -12.91
C ALA A 171 1.27 16.15 -12.21
N GLN A 172 0.62 15.64 -11.16
CA GLN A 172 -0.38 16.37 -10.38
C GLN A 172 0.05 16.61 -8.94
N PHE A 173 1.26 16.20 -8.57
CA PHE A 173 1.79 16.54 -7.26
C PHE A 173 2.32 17.96 -7.29
N ASP A 174 1.67 18.82 -6.53
CA ASP A 174 2.25 20.08 -6.08
C ASP A 174 3.12 19.81 -4.85
N ASP A 175 4.30 20.40 -4.81
CA ASP A 175 5.24 20.27 -3.69
C ASP A 175 4.62 20.83 -2.41
N ILE A 176 3.80 21.88 -2.52
CA ILE A 176 3.06 22.47 -1.39
C ILE A 176 2.05 21.47 -0.82
N ASP A 177 1.29 20.77 -1.66
CA ASP A 177 0.32 19.77 -1.22
C ASP A 177 0.99 18.56 -0.57
N LEU A 178 2.11 18.10 -1.14
CA LEU A 178 2.91 17.01 -0.57
C LEU A 178 3.52 17.40 0.78
N ALA A 179 4.00 18.63 0.92
CA ALA A 179 4.51 19.16 2.18
C ALA A 179 3.40 19.27 3.23
N GLY A 180 2.24 19.82 2.84
CA GLY A 180 1.05 19.89 3.69
C GLY A 180 0.62 18.51 4.18
N TYR A 181 0.60 17.51 3.28
CA TYR A 181 0.33 16.12 3.63
C TYR A 181 1.36 15.57 4.61
N ALA A 182 2.65 15.75 4.36
CA ALA A 182 3.73 15.30 5.24
C ALA A 182 3.61 15.92 6.65
N ARG A 183 3.36 17.23 6.73
CA ARG A 183 3.10 17.94 8.00
C ARG A 183 1.88 17.38 8.73
N ALA A 184 0.79 17.08 7.99
CA ALA A 184 -0.45 16.59 8.58
C ALA A 184 -0.38 15.14 9.10
N LEU A 185 0.59 14.35 8.64
CA LEU A 185 0.86 13.01 9.16
C LEU A 185 1.73 13.00 10.43
N ALA A 186 2.51 14.06 10.63
CA ALA A 186 3.45 14.18 11.73
C ALA A 186 2.73 14.39 13.08
N PRO A 187 3.37 14.02 14.21
CA PRO A 187 2.88 14.37 15.53
C PRO A 187 2.68 15.88 15.70
N ALA A 188 1.74 16.28 16.56
CA ALA A 188 1.49 17.69 16.82
C ALA A 188 2.76 18.40 17.36
N GLY A 189 3.13 19.51 16.72
CA GLY A 189 4.33 20.28 17.08
C GLY A 189 5.65 19.63 16.66
N ALA A 190 5.63 18.60 15.81
CA ALA A 190 6.84 18.02 15.25
C ALA A 190 7.52 18.96 14.26
N ALA A 191 8.85 18.91 14.24
CA ALA A 191 9.62 19.44 13.11
C ALA A 191 9.53 18.44 11.94
N VAL A 192 9.28 18.93 10.73
CA VAL A 192 9.08 18.12 9.53
C VAL A 192 10.04 18.58 8.41
N PRO A 193 11.34 18.26 8.50
CA PRO A 193 12.34 18.71 7.52
C PRO A 193 12.01 18.34 6.07
N VAL A 194 11.41 17.16 5.85
CA VAL A 194 11.00 16.72 4.50
C VAL A 194 9.96 17.66 3.89
N ALA A 195 9.01 18.17 4.69
CA ALA A 195 8.04 19.15 4.20
C ALA A 195 8.73 20.48 3.89
N SER A 196 9.63 20.93 4.77
CA SER A 196 10.41 22.14 4.55
C SER A 196 11.30 22.05 3.30
N MET A 197 11.80 20.86 2.94
CA MET A 197 12.57 20.64 1.71
C MET A 197 11.70 20.79 0.46
N LEU A 198 10.44 20.35 0.52
CA LEU A 198 9.46 20.49 -0.58
C LEU A 198 8.99 21.95 -0.72
N GLU A 199 8.78 22.66 0.39
CA GLU A 199 8.32 24.06 0.39
C GLU A 199 9.42 25.07 0.02
N HIS A 200 10.69 24.69 0.20
CA HIS A 200 11.85 25.57 0.01
C HIS A 200 12.98 24.90 -0.81
N PRO A 201 12.72 24.49 -2.06
CA PRO A 201 13.66 23.71 -2.87
C PRO A 201 14.93 24.49 -3.26
N ASP A 202 14.86 25.82 -3.36
CA ASP A 202 15.97 26.70 -3.77
C ASP A 202 17.15 26.71 -2.79
N ASP A 203 16.93 26.27 -1.55
CA ASP A 203 17.93 26.33 -0.48
C ASP A 203 18.88 25.13 -0.45
N ASN A 204 18.71 24.16 -1.36
CA ASN A 204 19.63 23.04 -1.52
C ASN A 204 19.84 22.69 -3.00
N PRO A 205 20.92 23.19 -3.64
CA PRO A 205 21.20 22.94 -5.04
C PRO A 205 21.34 21.45 -5.38
N ALA A 206 21.73 20.61 -4.40
CA ALA A 206 21.83 19.15 -4.59
C ALA A 206 20.45 18.47 -4.67
N LEU A 207 19.40 19.10 -4.14
CA LEU A 207 18.02 18.65 -4.29
C LEU A 207 17.36 19.22 -5.55
N ALA A 208 17.82 20.37 -6.06
CA ALA A 208 17.36 20.89 -7.34
C ALA A 208 17.64 19.90 -8.51
N GLU A 209 18.72 19.12 -8.42
CA GLU A 209 19.04 18.00 -9.34
C GLU A 209 18.17 16.75 -9.13
N ILE A 210 17.47 16.65 -8.01
CA ILE A 210 16.42 15.65 -7.77
C ILE A 210 15.10 16.19 -8.37
N HIS A 211 14.83 17.48 -8.25
CA HIS A 211 13.63 18.16 -8.78
C HIS A 211 13.62 18.38 -10.31
N ASP A 212 14.68 18.04 -11.04
CA ASP A 212 14.82 18.23 -12.50
C ASP A 212 13.93 17.29 -13.37
N GLY A 213 12.84 16.78 -12.79
CA GLY A 213 11.89 15.87 -13.42
C GLY A 213 12.29 14.40 -13.35
N ASN A 214 13.50 14.07 -12.87
CA ASN A 214 13.98 12.68 -12.81
C ASN A 214 13.71 11.96 -11.48
N SER A 215 13.46 12.63 -10.35
CA SER A 215 13.31 11.94 -9.06
C SER A 215 11.97 11.26 -8.81
N LEU A 216 10.89 11.83 -9.35
CA LEU A 216 9.58 11.21 -9.34
C LEU A 216 9.39 10.23 -10.52
N THR A 217 10.39 9.98 -11.36
CA THR A 217 10.30 9.03 -12.50
C THR A 217 9.93 7.61 -12.10
N LEU A 218 10.09 7.27 -10.81
CA LEU A 218 9.73 5.98 -10.25
C LEU A 218 8.24 5.85 -9.95
N LEU A 219 7.57 6.98 -9.73
CA LEU A 219 6.14 7.04 -9.61
C LEU A 219 5.53 7.19 -11.02
N PRO A 220 4.37 6.57 -11.29
CA PRO A 220 3.81 6.58 -12.63
C PRO A 220 3.34 7.98 -13.00
N ALA A 221 3.64 8.41 -14.22
CA ALA A 221 2.93 9.54 -14.82
C ALA A 221 1.54 9.08 -15.32
N GLY A 222 0.52 9.91 -15.12
CA GLY A 222 -0.84 9.61 -15.54
C GLY A 222 -1.57 8.64 -14.60
N ASP A 223 -2.52 7.89 -15.14
CA ASP A 223 -3.42 7.06 -14.35
C ASP A 223 -2.69 5.87 -13.71
N ILE A 224 -2.52 5.91 -12.38
CA ILE A 224 -1.82 4.90 -11.58
C ILE A 224 -2.46 3.52 -11.75
N ARG A 225 -3.77 3.43 -12.02
CA ARG A 225 -4.45 2.13 -12.24
C ARG A 225 -3.83 1.35 -13.40
N LYS A 226 -3.33 2.05 -14.43
CA LYS A 226 -2.64 1.42 -15.56
C LYS A 226 -1.29 0.83 -15.13
N ALA A 227 -0.55 1.54 -14.28
CA ALA A 227 0.71 1.05 -13.73
C ALA A 227 0.49 -0.16 -12.81
N LEU A 228 -0.54 -0.12 -11.96
CA LEU A 228 -0.94 -1.26 -11.12
C LEU A 228 -1.37 -2.45 -11.98
N ALA A 229 -2.14 -2.23 -13.05
CA ALA A 229 -2.51 -3.29 -13.99
C ALA A 229 -1.29 -3.91 -14.69
N GLY A 230 -0.33 -3.09 -15.13
CA GLY A 230 0.95 -3.56 -15.67
C GLY A 230 1.71 -4.43 -14.66
N LEU A 231 1.83 -3.95 -13.43
CA LEU A 231 2.49 -4.69 -12.35
C LEU A 231 1.82 -6.04 -12.05
N ILE A 232 0.48 -6.08 -12.03
CA ILE A 232 -0.28 -7.34 -11.84
C ILE A 232 -0.02 -8.33 -12.97
N ASN A 233 0.13 -7.86 -14.21
CA ASN A 233 0.41 -8.73 -15.36
C ASN A 233 1.85 -9.23 -15.40
N GLU A 234 2.80 -8.42 -14.94
CA GLU A 234 4.23 -8.75 -14.95
C GLU A 234 4.66 -9.61 -13.75
N ALA A 235 4.02 -9.42 -12.59
CA ALA A 235 4.37 -10.15 -11.38
C ALA A 235 4.12 -11.66 -11.51
N SER A 236 5.01 -12.45 -10.89
CA SER A 236 4.76 -13.88 -10.70
C SER A 236 3.61 -14.12 -9.72
N LEU A 237 2.98 -15.29 -9.79
CA LEU A 237 1.97 -15.68 -8.81
C LEU A 237 2.56 -15.77 -7.38
N SER A 238 3.82 -16.20 -7.25
CA SER A 238 4.51 -16.20 -5.96
C SER A 238 4.67 -14.80 -5.37
N GLN A 239 5.00 -13.79 -6.20
CA GLN A 239 5.07 -12.39 -5.78
C GLN A 239 3.70 -11.83 -5.38
N LEU A 240 2.64 -12.09 -6.15
CA LEU A 240 1.28 -11.66 -5.81
C LEU A 240 0.80 -12.28 -4.49
N ARG A 241 1.14 -13.55 -4.23
CA ARG A 241 0.83 -14.21 -2.96
C ARG A 241 1.64 -13.65 -1.80
N ALA A 242 2.93 -13.40 -2.00
CA ALA A 242 3.79 -12.79 -0.99
C ALA A 242 3.27 -11.39 -0.61
N ALA A 243 2.86 -10.59 -1.60
CA ALA A 243 2.26 -9.29 -1.39
C ALA A 243 0.93 -9.37 -0.62
N TRP A 244 0.07 -10.37 -0.94
CA TRP A 244 -1.14 -10.63 -0.17
C TRP A 244 -0.84 -10.95 1.30
N LYS A 245 0.14 -11.84 1.56
CA LYS A 245 0.58 -12.17 2.92
C LYS A 245 1.15 -10.96 3.65
N ALA A 246 1.87 -10.09 2.94
CA ALA A 246 2.44 -8.87 3.51
C ALA A 246 1.36 -7.90 4.01
N VAL A 247 0.14 -7.91 3.44
CA VAL A 247 -0.99 -7.13 3.98
C VAL A 247 -1.47 -7.71 5.32
N GLU A 248 -1.51 -9.04 5.46
CA GLU A 248 -1.85 -9.66 6.75
C GLU A 248 -0.80 -9.31 7.82
N ASP A 249 0.48 -9.39 7.46
CA ASP A 249 1.58 -9.01 8.34
C ASP A 249 1.58 -7.51 8.66
N LEU A 250 1.11 -6.66 7.73
CA LEU A 250 0.96 -5.22 7.95
C LEU A 250 -0.03 -4.94 9.08
N HIS A 251 -1.19 -5.60 9.09
CA HIS A 251 -2.20 -5.43 10.14
C HIS A 251 -1.67 -5.92 11.50
N GLU A 252 -1.05 -7.10 11.52
CA GLU A 252 -0.45 -7.65 12.73
C GLU A 252 0.67 -6.74 13.28
N TRP A 253 1.53 -6.23 12.41
CA TRP A 253 2.59 -5.29 12.76
C TRP A 253 2.03 -3.98 13.34
N ALA A 254 1.02 -3.40 12.68
CA ALA A 254 0.44 -2.13 13.11
C ALA A 254 -0.20 -2.23 14.50
N GLU A 255 -0.97 -3.29 14.75
CA GLU A 255 -1.57 -3.59 16.06
C GLU A 255 -0.52 -3.86 17.12
N SER A 256 0.48 -4.69 16.81
CA SER A 256 1.55 -5.04 17.75
C SER A 256 2.41 -3.84 18.12
N LEU A 257 2.73 -2.98 17.15
CA LEU A 257 3.50 -1.76 17.40
C LEU A 257 2.76 -0.83 18.37
N CYS A 258 1.45 -0.62 18.15
CA CYS A 258 0.62 0.18 19.05
C CYS A 258 0.57 -0.43 20.45
N ALA A 259 0.24 -1.73 20.54
CA ALA A 259 0.10 -2.42 21.82
C ALA A 259 1.40 -2.43 22.63
N ASN A 260 2.54 -2.64 21.98
CA ASN A 260 3.84 -2.61 22.63
C ASN A 260 4.20 -1.22 23.16
N ALA A 261 3.99 -0.16 22.36
CA ALA A 261 4.22 1.21 22.79
C ALA A 261 3.29 1.62 23.93
N GLU A 262 2.00 1.28 23.85
CA GLU A 262 1.01 1.53 24.92
C GLU A 262 1.41 0.85 26.23
N HIS A 263 1.78 -0.44 26.16
CA HIS A 263 2.21 -1.20 27.33
C HIS A 263 3.47 -0.61 27.98
N GLU A 264 4.45 -0.21 27.17
CA GLU A 264 5.68 0.41 27.66
C GLU A 264 5.43 1.79 28.29
N LEU A 265 4.54 2.60 27.70
CA LEU A 265 4.11 3.86 28.28
C LEU A 265 3.38 3.67 29.61
N ASP A 266 2.57 2.62 29.75
CA ASP A 266 1.90 2.28 31.01
C ASP A 266 2.91 1.90 32.10
N LEU A 267 3.93 1.10 31.75
CA LEU A 267 5.02 0.74 32.67
C LEU A 267 5.84 1.96 33.10
N LEU A 268 6.15 2.85 32.15
CA LEU A 268 6.87 4.09 32.43
C LEU A 268 6.05 5.01 33.36
N ALA A 269 4.75 5.13 33.11
CA ALA A 269 3.83 5.89 33.99
C ALA A 269 3.72 5.28 35.40
N ALA A 270 3.87 3.95 35.53
CA ALA A 270 3.95 3.25 36.80
C ALA A 270 5.32 3.36 37.50
N GLY A 271 6.29 4.08 36.92
CA GLY A 271 7.63 4.29 37.49
C GLY A 271 8.59 3.11 37.31
N VAL A 272 8.29 2.17 36.39
CA VAL A 272 9.20 1.06 36.09
C VAL A 272 10.41 1.58 35.32
N ILE A 273 11.61 1.33 35.84
CA ILE A 273 12.88 1.68 35.18
C ILE A 273 13.35 0.47 34.36
N ARG A 274 13.70 0.71 33.10
CA ARG A 274 14.28 -0.27 32.18
C ARG A 274 15.43 0.36 31.41
N ASP A 275 16.36 -0.48 30.97
CA ASP A 275 17.51 -0.04 30.15
C ASP A 275 17.08 0.37 28.74
N ALA A 276 15.94 -0.14 28.24
CA ALA A 276 15.42 0.15 26.92
C ALA A 276 13.89 0.07 26.84
N TRP A 277 13.33 0.78 25.86
CA TRP A 277 11.91 0.85 25.53
C TRP A 277 11.71 0.59 24.03
N PRO A 278 11.88 -0.66 23.56
CA PRO A 278 11.89 -0.98 22.13
C PRO A 278 10.56 -0.68 21.43
N GLY A 279 9.41 -0.81 22.10
CA GLY A 279 8.11 -0.43 21.57
C GLY A 279 7.98 1.07 21.33
N ILE A 280 8.36 1.89 22.32
CA ILE A 280 8.38 3.36 22.20
C ILE A 280 9.40 3.79 21.14
N GLN A 281 10.59 3.18 21.11
CA GLN A 281 11.62 3.47 20.10
C GLN A 281 11.12 3.18 18.68
N ALA A 282 10.52 2.00 18.46
CA ALA A 282 9.93 1.63 17.18
C ALA A 282 8.79 2.58 16.78
N TRP A 283 7.98 3.03 17.74
CA TRP A 283 6.95 4.05 17.51
C TRP A 283 7.54 5.37 17.03
N CYS A 284 8.59 5.85 17.68
CA CYS A 284 9.26 7.10 17.30
C CYS A 284 9.87 7.00 15.89
N ILE A 285 10.56 5.91 15.56
CA ILE A 285 11.10 5.67 14.21
C ILE A 285 9.96 5.65 13.17
N GLY A 286 8.87 4.91 13.45
CA GLY A 286 7.72 4.85 12.58
C GLY A 286 7.00 6.18 12.38
N SER A 287 7.07 7.08 13.37
CA SER A 287 6.45 8.41 13.34
C SER A 287 7.29 9.46 12.61
N LEU A 288 8.62 9.32 12.64
CA LEU A 288 9.54 10.23 11.94
C LEU A 288 9.70 9.88 10.45
N LEU A 289 9.41 8.64 10.05
CA LEU A 289 9.51 8.18 8.66
C LEU A 289 8.13 8.15 7.99
N GLY A 290 7.87 9.08 7.07
CA GLY A 290 6.54 9.27 6.45
C GLY A 290 5.96 8.04 5.75
N ALA A 291 6.81 7.18 5.15
CA ALA A 291 6.37 5.92 4.54
C ALA A 291 5.84 4.93 5.58
N ASN A 292 6.54 4.77 6.71
CA ASN A 292 6.10 3.89 7.81
C ASN A 292 4.81 4.39 8.44
N ARG A 293 4.69 5.71 8.57
CA ARG A 293 3.48 6.35 9.08
C ARG A 293 2.27 6.08 8.19
N SER A 294 2.45 6.16 6.88
CA SER A 294 1.40 5.84 5.90
C SER A 294 1.00 4.36 5.96
N LEU A 295 1.96 3.45 6.13
CA LEU A 295 1.70 2.03 6.32
C LEU A 295 0.95 1.76 7.63
N LEU A 296 1.36 2.39 8.74
CA LEU A 296 0.67 2.30 10.02
C LEU A 296 -0.80 2.74 9.92
N ILE A 297 -1.07 3.84 9.21
CA ILE A 297 -2.43 4.31 8.95
C ILE A 297 -3.22 3.26 8.16
N ALA A 298 -2.63 2.70 7.09
CA ALA A 298 -3.27 1.67 6.29
C ALA A 298 -3.59 0.40 7.12
N GLY A 299 -2.66 -0.03 7.97
CA GLY A 299 -2.82 -1.20 8.84
C GLY A 299 -3.90 -1.03 9.91
N LEU A 300 -4.12 0.18 10.42
CA LEU A 300 -5.12 0.46 11.47
C LEU A 300 -6.48 0.90 10.93
N ARG A 301 -6.57 1.35 9.67
CA ARG A 301 -7.81 1.90 9.10
C ARG A 301 -8.90 0.85 8.95
N ASP A 302 -8.53 -0.37 8.56
CA ASP A 302 -9.47 -1.48 8.38
C ASP A 302 -8.84 -2.76 8.94
N PRO A 303 -9.18 -3.18 10.18
CA PRO A 303 -8.59 -4.37 10.79
C PRO A 303 -9.04 -5.69 10.14
N ALA A 304 -10.09 -5.65 9.32
CA ALA A 304 -10.61 -6.83 8.62
C ALA A 304 -10.94 -6.45 7.16
N PRO A 305 -9.91 -6.12 6.35
CA PRO A 305 -10.14 -5.58 5.01
C PRO A 305 -10.90 -6.57 4.16
N THR A 306 -11.84 -6.04 3.37
CA THR A 306 -12.47 -6.78 2.28
C THR A 306 -11.39 -7.35 1.35
N SER A 307 -11.69 -8.43 0.63
CA SER A 307 -10.77 -9.01 -0.36
C SER A 307 -10.31 -7.96 -1.37
N SER A 308 -11.17 -6.96 -1.66
CA SER A 308 -10.84 -5.85 -2.53
C SER A 308 -9.86 -4.85 -1.96
N ALA A 309 -10.08 -4.40 -0.72
CA ALA A 309 -9.16 -3.53 -0.02
C ALA A 309 -7.79 -4.22 0.15
N ARG A 310 -7.79 -5.52 0.48
CA ARG A 310 -6.57 -6.33 0.62
C ARG A 310 -5.82 -6.46 -0.70
N ALA A 311 -6.50 -6.75 -1.81
CA ALA A 311 -5.86 -6.81 -3.12
C ALA A 311 -5.24 -5.46 -3.48
N HIS A 312 -5.96 -4.35 -3.30
CA HIS A 312 -5.41 -3.03 -3.59
C HIS A 312 -4.16 -2.73 -2.74
N LEU A 313 -4.22 -2.95 -1.42
CA LEU A 313 -3.06 -2.78 -0.54
C LEU A 313 -1.89 -3.68 -0.95
N ALA A 314 -2.14 -4.93 -1.31
CA ALA A 314 -1.09 -5.86 -1.73
C ALA A 314 -0.38 -5.38 -3.00
N VAL A 315 -1.13 -4.94 -4.03
CA VAL A 315 -0.49 -4.38 -5.24
C VAL A 315 0.26 -3.09 -4.92
N THR A 316 -0.23 -2.25 -4.02
CA THR A 316 0.48 -1.05 -3.57
C THR A 316 1.79 -1.39 -2.84
N LEU A 317 1.79 -2.39 -1.95
CA LEU A 317 3.02 -2.87 -1.30
C LEU A 317 4.01 -3.44 -2.33
N LEU A 318 3.51 -4.22 -3.29
CA LEU A 318 4.31 -4.74 -4.39
C LEU A 318 4.92 -3.59 -5.20
N PHE A 319 4.14 -2.56 -5.52
CA PHE A 319 4.61 -1.38 -6.22
C PHE A 319 5.73 -0.66 -5.45
N ILE A 320 5.56 -0.41 -4.15
CA ILE A 320 6.57 0.23 -3.28
C ILE A 320 7.87 -0.57 -3.30
N THR A 321 7.79 -1.89 -3.10
CA THR A 321 8.97 -2.76 -3.07
C THR A 321 9.68 -2.87 -4.42
N THR A 322 8.93 -2.91 -5.54
CA THR A 322 9.52 -2.82 -6.88
C THR A 322 10.21 -1.47 -7.10
N ALA A 323 9.62 -0.37 -6.66
CA ALA A 323 10.22 0.96 -6.76
C ALA A 323 11.51 1.07 -5.91
N LEU A 324 11.51 0.56 -4.67
CA LEU A 324 12.70 0.49 -3.82
C LEU A 324 13.83 -0.32 -4.48
N ASN A 325 13.51 -1.46 -5.08
CA ASN A 325 14.50 -2.27 -5.77
C ASN A 325 15.06 -1.58 -7.03
N ARG A 326 14.23 -0.82 -7.76
CA ARG A 326 14.71 0.02 -8.87
C ARG A 326 15.62 1.14 -8.39
N LEU A 327 15.28 1.82 -7.28
CA LEU A 327 16.11 2.85 -6.66
C LEU A 327 17.52 2.35 -6.33
N ARG A 328 17.61 1.14 -5.77
CA ARG A 328 18.91 0.51 -5.45
C ARG A 328 19.82 0.36 -6.65
N ILE A 329 19.25 0.15 -7.84
CA ILE A 329 19.99 0.01 -9.09
C ILE A 329 20.38 1.37 -9.65
N LEU A 330 19.47 2.35 -9.60
CA LEU A 330 19.65 3.67 -10.19
C LEU A 330 20.58 4.58 -9.39
N VAL A 331 20.66 4.41 -8.07
CA VAL A 331 21.47 5.24 -7.17
C VAL A 331 22.57 4.39 -6.52
N PRO A 332 23.61 3.99 -7.28
CA PRO A 332 24.72 3.23 -6.72
C PRO A 332 25.45 4.07 -5.65
N GLY A 333 25.58 3.52 -4.44
CA GLY A 333 26.16 4.22 -3.28
C GLY A 333 25.15 4.92 -2.37
N GLY A 334 23.84 4.82 -2.64
CA GLY A 334 22.82 5.19 -1.66
C GLY A 334 22.87 4.31 -0.42
N GLN A 335 22.41 4.83 0.72
CA GLN A 335 22.43 4.16 2.04
C GLN A 335 21.33 3.07 2.18
N PHE A 336 21.13 2.26 1.15
CA PHE A 336 20.09 1.23 1.12
C PHE A 336 20.34 0.09 2.11
N GLU A 337 21.55 -0.04 2.63
CA GLU A 337 21.91 -0.93 3.72
C GLU A 337 21.18 -0.63 5.03
N LEU A 338 20.66 0.60 5.20
CA LEU A 338 19.90 1.01 6.38
C LEU A 338 18.41 0.61 6.30
N LEU A 339 17.91 0.22 5.11
CA LEU A 339 16.49 -0.10 4.94
C LEU A 339 15.96 -1.18 5.90
N PRO A 340 16.69 -2.26 6.23
CA PRO A 340 16.19 -3.27 7.17
C PRO A 340 15.87 -2.71 8.57
N ASP A 341 16.59 -1.68 9.00
CA ASP A 341 16.38 -1.01 10.29
C ASP A 341 15.29 0.06 10.22
N LEU A 342 15.04 0.60 9.03
CA LEU A 342 14.11 1.71 8.80
C LEU A 342 12.73 1.24 8.32
N LEU A 343 12.60 0.07 7.70
CA LEU A 343 11.34 -0.44 7.16
C LEU A 343 10.67 -1.44 8.10
N PRO A 344 9.33 -1.56 8.07
CA PRO A 344 8.63 -2.61 8.79
C PRO A 344 9.10 -4.01 8.34
N PRO A 345 9.20 -5.00 9.24
CA PRO A 345 9.73 -6.32 8.91
C PRO A 345 9.02 -7.02 7.73
N PHE A 346 7.71 -6.81 7.56
CA PHE A 346 6.97 -7.41 6.44
C PHE A 346 7.40 -6.84 5.08
N LEU A 347 7.75 -5.55 5.04
CA LEU A 347 8.16 -4.88 3.82
C LEU A 347 9.59 -5.25 3.45
N THR A 348 10.47 -5.41 4.46
CA THR A 348 11.83 -5.93 4.26
C THR A 348 11.79 -7.33 3.64
N ARG A 349 11.00 -8.25 4.20
CA ARG A 349 10.81 -9.61 3.65
C ARG A 349 10.28 -9.60 2.22
N LEU A 350 9.28 -8.76 1.93
CA LEU A 350 8.72 -8.64 0.58
C LEU A 350 9.76 -8.10 -0.41
N THR A 351 10.54 -7.09 0.01
CA THR A 351 11.59 -6.49 -0.82
C THR A 351 12.68 -7.50 -1.16
N GLU A 352 13.12 -8.30 -0.19
CA GLU A 352 14.11 -9.37 -0.38
C GLU A 352 13.61 -10.44 -1.36
N LEU A 353 12.35 -10.88 -1.21
CA LEU A 353 11.75 -11.87 -2.10
C LEU A 353 11.68 -11.38 -3.56
N ILE A 354 11.42 -10.09 -3.76
CA ILE A 354 11.35 -9.49 -5.11
C ILE A 354 12.75 -9.25 -5.67
N ALA A 355 13.74 -8.99 -4.82
CA ALA A 355 15.12 -8.78 -5.25
C ALA A 355 15.82 -10.07 -5.66
N ASP A 356 15.35 -11.25 -5.22
CA ASP A 356 15.97 -12.54 -5.54
C ASP A 356 15.50 -13.09 -6.91
N PRO A 357 16.35 -13.10 -7.95
CA PRO A 357 16.01 -13.70 -9.25
C PRO A 357 15.85 -15.24 -9.19
N ARG A 358 16.12 -15.87 -8.03
CA ARG A 358 15.97 -17.32 -7.78
C ARG A 358 14.72 -17.65 -6.95
N ALA A 359 13.93 -16.66 -6.55
CA ALA A 359 12.68 -16.93 -5.84
C ALA A 359 11.80 -17.88 -6.69
N PRO A 360 11.25 -18.96 -6.10
CA PRO A 360 10.49 -19.94 -6.86
C PRO A 360 9.27 -19.27 -7.54
N THR A 361 9.18 -19.45 -8.85
CA THR A 361 8.04 -19.04 -9.70
C THR A 361 6.81 -19.87 -9.39
#